data_AF-A0A972I9N3-F1
#
_entry.id   AF-A0A972I9N3-F1
#
_cell.length_a   1.000
_cell.length_b   1.000
_cell.length_c   1.000
_cell.angle_alpha   90.00
_cell.angle_beta   90.00
_cell.angle_gamma   90.00
#
_symmetry.space_group_name_H-M   'P 1'
#
loop_
_entity.id
_entity.type
_entity.pdbx_description
1 polymer ?
#
loop_
_entity_poly.entity_id
_entity_poly.type
_entity_poly.pdbx_seq_one_letter_code
_entity_poly.pdbx_strand_id
1 'polypeptide(L)' 'AHAAFEIIAPYAVWKEVIEGRLDPIAAMMQGKLDLRKGHLPTMIRFVESSRALVKSAAAVPTQFPS' A
#
# COMPACT_ATOMS: atom_id res chain seq x y z
N ALA A 1 11.55 16.21 6.59
CA ALA A 1 11.94 14.80 6.79
C ALA A 1 11.61 14.04 5.51
N HIS A 2 12.57 13.31 4.93
CA HIS A 2 12.33 12.53 3.72
C HIS A 2 12.20 11.04 4.08
N ALA A 3 11.11 10.39 3.68
CA ALA A 3 10.92 8.96 3.92
C ALA A 3 11.90 8.13 3.05
N ALA A 4 12.31 6.95 3.52
CA ALA A 4 13.14 6.04 2.73
C ALA A 4 12.35 5.37 1.59
N PHE A 5 11.04 5.23 1.78
CA PHE A 5 10.10 4.66 0.82
C PHE A 5 8.94 5.63 0.62
N GLU A 6 8.57 5.88 -0.63
CA GLU A 6 7.43 6.72 -1.00
C GLU A 6 6.57 5.92 -2.00
N ILE A 7 5.36 5.56 -1.59
CA ILE A 7 4.40 4.82 -2.42
C ILE A 7 3.24 5.77 -2.72
N ILE A 8 2.98 6.01 -4.00
CA ILE A 8 1.93 6.91 -4.47
C ILE A 8 0.92 6.12 -5.29
N ALA A 9 -0.36 6.44 -5.14
CA ALA A 9 -1.43 5.90 -5.95
C ALA A 9 -2.66 6.83 -5.88
N PRO A 10 -3.58 6.74 -6.86
CA PRO A 10 -4.87 7.41 -6.75
C PRO A 10 -5.64 6.98 -5.49
N TYR A 11 -6.46 7.88 -4.95
CA TYR A 11 -7.28 7.62 -3.76
C TYR A 11 -8.11 6.34 -3.88
N ALA A 12 -8.74 6.10 -5.03
CA ALA A 12 -9.56 4.90 -5.26
C ALA A 12 -8.76 3.59 -5.09
N VAL A 13 -7.49 3.57 -5.50
CA VAL A 13 -6.61 2.41 -5.33
C VAL A 13 -6.28 2.20 -3.86
N TRP A 14 -5.92 3.27 -3.14
CA TRP A 14 -5.68 3.18 -1.69
C TRP A 14 -6.91 2.71 -0.94
N LYS A 15 -8.10 3.19 -1.31
CA LYS A 15 -9.38 2.73 -0.75
C LYS A 15 -9.56 1.22 -0.95
N GLU A 16 -9.36 0.70 -2.16
CA GLU A 16 -9.44 -0.75 -2.41
C GLU A 16 -8.43 -1.57 -1.59
N VAL A 17 -7.21 -1.04 -1.39
CA VAL A 17 -6.17 -1.69 -0.58
C VAL A 17 -6.57 -1.73 0.89
N ILE A 18 -7.01 -0.61 1.46
CA ILE A 18 -7.40 -0.53 2.88
C ILE A 18 -8.68 -1.34 3.14
N GLU A 19 -9.63 -1.37 2.21
CA GLU A 19 -10.82 -2.23 2.30
C GLU A 19 -10.52 -3.73 2.05
N GLY A 20 -9.26 -4.08 1.76
CA GLY A 20 -8.82 -5.47 1.53
C GLY A 20 -9.29 -6.08 0.21
N ARG A 21 -9.85 -5.27 -0.70
CA ARG A 21 -10.26 -5.71 -2.04
C ARG A 21 -9.09 -5.85 -3.02
N LEU A 22 -7.96 -5.22 -2.69
CA LEU A 22 -6.73 -5.26 -3.49
C LEU A 22 -5.51 -5.53 -2.60
N ASP A 23 -4.76 -6.60 -2.90
CA ASP A 23 -3.51 -6.89 -2.18
C ASP A 23 -2.44 -5.83 -2.52
N PRO A 24 -1.77 -5.23 -1.52
CA PRO A 24 -0.81 -4.14 -1.75
C PRO A 24 0.40 -4.55 -2.61
N ILE A 25 0.82 -5.81 -2.55
CA ILE A 25 1.98 -6.31 -3.29
C ILE A 25 1.58 -6.59 -4.72
N ALA A 26 0.42 -7.23 -4.94
CA ALA A 26 -0.16 -7.40 -6.26
C ALA A 26 -0.39 -6.05 -6.95
N ALA A 27 -0.91 -5.04 -6.22
CA ALA A 27 -1.10 -3.69 -6.73
C ALA A 27 0.22 -3.04 -7.16
N MET A 28 1.30 -3.24 -6.39
CA MET A 28 2.63 -2.74 -6.72
C MET A 28 3.21 -3.44 -7.96
N MET A 29 3.08 -4.76 -8.05
CA MET A 29 3.52 -5.54 -9.23
C MET A 29 2.75 -5.15 -10.50
N GLN A 30 1.49 -4.74 -10.37
CA GLN A 30 0.66 -4.23 -11.48
C GLN A 30 0.90 -2.74 -11.79
N GLY A 31 1.75 -2.05 -11.02
CA GLY A 31 2.00 -0.61 -11.17
C GLY A 31 0.86 0.30 -10.67
N LYS A 32 -0.13 -0.24 -9.96
CA LYS A 32 -1.23 0.52 -9.35
C LYS A 32 -0.79 1.25 -8.09
N LEU A 33 0.08 0.64 -7.30
CA LEU A 33 0.85 1.30 -6.24
C LEU A 33 2.25 1.59 -6.75
N ASP A 34 2.57 2.86 -6.95
CA ASP A 34 3.81 3.30 -7.57
C ASP A 34 4.88 3.58 -6.50
N LEU A 35 5.94 2.78 -6.48
CA LEU A 35 7.09 3.00 -5.61
C LEU A 35 7.97 4.11 -6.19
N ARG A 36 7.64 5.36 -5.88
CA ARG A 36 8.36 6.56 -6.32
C ARG A 36 9.75 6.68 -5.74
N LYS A 37 9.94 6.15 -4.53
CA LYS A 37 11.23 6.13 -3.84
C LYS A 37 11.38 4.83 -3.07
N GLY A 38 12.60 4.29 -3.08
CA GLY A 38 12.95 3.06 -2.38
C GLY A 38 13.34 1.94 -3.34
N HIS A 39 13.69 0.78 -2.80
CA HIS A 39 14.17 -0.37 -3.55
C HIS A 39 13.13 -1.50 -3.56
N LEU A 40 12.60 -1.83 -4.75
CA LEU A 40 11.52 -2.80 -4.91
C LEU A 40 11.86 -4.22 -4.39
N PRO A 41 13.04 -4.79 -4.66
CA PRO A 41 13.42 -6.09 -4.08
C PRO A 41 13.41 -6.10 -2.54
N THR A 42 13.72 -4.96 -1.90
CA THR A 42 13.61 -4.84 -0.45
C THR A 42 12.14 -4.96 0.00
N MET A 43 11.21 -4.30 -0.68
CA MET A 43 9.77 -4.41 -0.38
C MET A 43 9.27 -5.86 -0.50
N ILE A 44 9.69 -6.59 -1.54
CA ILE A 44 9.31 -7.99 -1.76
C ILE A 44 9.79 -8.88 -0.60
N ARG A 45 11.00 -8.65 -0.06
CA ARG A 45 11.50 -9.38 1.10
C ARG A 45 10.64 -9.19 2.36
N PHE A 46 9.96 -8.04 2.47
CA PHE A 46 9.08 -7.68 3.58
C PHE A 46 7.59 -7.68 3.19
N VAL A 47 7.21 -8.60 2.29
CA VAL A 47 5.83 -8.79 1.81
C VAL A 47 4.81 -8.91 2.96
N GLU A 48 5.09 -9.74 3.96
CA GLU A 48 4.17 -9.96 5.09
C GLU A 48 4.08 -8.73 6.00
N SER A 49 5.18 -8.00 6.19
CA SER A 49 5.16 -6.75 6.94
C SER A 49 4.34 -5.68 6.22
N SER A 50 4.39 -5.65 4.89
CA SER A 50 3.58 -4.73 4.08
C SER A 50 2.09 -5.04 4.19
N ARG A 51 1.71 -6.31 4.19
CA ARG A 51 0.33 -6.75 4.45
C ARG A 51 -0.12 -6.44 5.87
N ALA A 52 0.74 -6.64 6.87
CA ALA A 52 0.44 -6.32 8.26
C ALA A 52 0.21 -4.81 8.46
N LEU A 53 0.99 -3.95 7.79
CA LEU A 53 0.78 -2.50 7.80
C LEU A 53 -0.60 -2.12 7.26
N VAL A 54 -1.00 -2.68 6.12
CA VAL A 54 -2.34 -2.44 5.54
C VAL A 54 -3.44 -2.92 6.48
N LYS A 55 -3.29 -4.12 7.07
CA LYS A 55 -4.25 -4.64 8.06
C LYS A 55 -4.35 -3.73 9.29
N SER A 56 -3.22 -3.21 9.76
CA SER A 56 -3.20 -2.26 10.89
C SER A 56 -3.91 -0.96 10.56
N ALA A 57 -3.73 -0.43 9.35
CA ALA A 57 -4.45 0.76 8.89
C ALA A 57 -5.95 0.50 8.73
N ALA A 58 -6.32 -0.65 8.15
CA ALA A 58 -7.71 -1.07 7.95
C ALA A 58 -8.49 -1.33 9.25
N ALA A 59 -7.80 -1.59 10.36
CA ALA A 59 -8.42 -1.80 11.67
C ALA A 59 -9.00 -0.50 12.27
N VAL A 60 -8.64 0.68 11.74
CA VAL A 60 -9.22 1.95 12.16
C VAL A 60 -10.61 2.10 11.53
N PRO A 61 -11.69 2.24 12.31
CA PRO A 61 -13.02 2.48 11.76
C PRO A 61 -13.00 3.73 10.87
N THR A 62 -13.22 3.53 9.57
CA THR A 62 -13.03 4.58 8.55
C THR A 62 -14.25 4.67 7.66
N GLN A 63 -14.75 5.89 7.45
CA GLN A 63 -15.72 6.20 6.40
C GLN A 63 -14.97 6.79 5.22
N PHE A 64 -15.00 6.12 4.09
CA PHE A 64 -14.37 6.60 2.87
C PHE A 64 -15.30 7.55 2.13
N PRO A 65 -14.92 8.83 1.90
CA PRO A 65 -15.68 9.69 1.01
C PRO A 65 -15.81 9.07 -0.40
N SER A 66 -16.95 9.36 -1.01
CA SER A 66 -17.28 9.04 -2.40
C SER A 66 -16.46 9.89 -3.37
#